data_AF-A0A661ZQ09-F1
#
_entry.id   AF-A0A661ZQ09-F1
#
_cell.length_a   1.000
_cell.length_b   1.000
_cell.length_c   1.000
_cell.angle_alpha   90.00
_cell.angle_beta   90.00
_cell.angle_gamma   90.00
#
_symmetry.space_group_name_H-M   'P 1'
#
loop_
_entity.id
_entity.type
_entity.pdbx_description
1 polymer ?
#
loop_
_entity_poly.entity_id
_entity_poly.type
_entity_poly.pdbx_seq_one_letter_code
_entity_poly.pdbx_strand_id
1 'polypeptide(L)' 'MKGNGIIYKKCNHRVKRYTTKSCEGCSLRNKCTTNKRGRIVERSIYQEAIEANKKRVDENPEYYKL' A
#
# COMPACT_ATOMS: atom_id res chain seq x y z
N MET A 1 -0.09 -3.06 12.07
CA MET A 1 0.12 -1.59 11.99
C MET A 1 -1.16 -0.93 11.48
N LYS A 2 -2.06 -0.47 12.37
CA LYS A 2 -3.23 0.32 11.97
C LYS A 2 -2.80 1.79 11.87
N GLY A 3 -2.18 2.15 10.74
CA GLY A 3 -2.00 3.55 10.38
C GLY A 3 -3.33 4.06 9.83
N ASN A 4 -3.91 5.07 10.48
CA ASN A 4 -5.10 5.78 10.01
C ASN A 4 -4.78 6.50 8.69
N GLY A 5 -4.71 5.74 7.60
CA GLY A 5 -4.35 6.25 6.29
C GLY A 5 -5.43 7.19 5.77
N ILE A 6 -5.02 8.37 5.32
CA ILE A 6 -5.94 9.38 4.76
C ILE A 6 -6.32 8.93 3.35
N ILE A 7 -7.63 8.91 3.06
CA ILE A 7 -8.16 8.60 1.74
C ILE A 7 -8.44 9.91 1.00
N TYR A 8 -7.99 10.02 -0.25
CA TYR A 8 -8.30 11.17 -1.10
C TYR A 8 -8.41 10.76 -2.58
N LYS A 9 -9.00 11.65 -3.39
CA LYS A 9 -9.16 11.46 -4.83
C LYS A 9 -7.86 11.83 -5.55
N LYS A 10 -7.37 10.93 -6.41
CA LYS A 10 -6.22 11.13 -7.29
C LYS A 10 -6.65 10.79 -8.71
N CYS A 11 -6.75 11.81 -9.56
CA CYS A 11 -7.36 11.69 -10.90
C CYS A 11 -8.77 11.06 -10.78
N ASN A 12 -9.01 9.94 -11.47
CA ASN A 12 -10.30 9.22 -11.46
C ASN A 12 -10.38 8.10 -10.41
N HIS A 13 -9.40 8.00 -9.51
CA HIS A 13 -9.32 6.93 -8.51
C HIS A 13 -9.24 7.47 -7.09
N ARG A 14 -9.54 6.61 -6.11
CA ARG A 14 -9.34 6.92 -4.67
C ARG A 14 -8.13 6.13 -4.17
N VAL A 15 -7.25 6.82 -3.46
CA VAL A 15 -6.05 6.22 -2.88
C VAL A 15 -6.03 6.46 -1.37
N LYS A 16 -5.45 5.50 -0.65
CA LYS A 16 -5.14 5.61 0.77
C LYS A 16 -3.64 5.85 0.92
N ARG A 17 -3.30 6.94 1.61
CA ARG A 17 -1.91 7.31 1.92
C ARG A 17 -1.53 6.81 3.30
N TYR A 18 -0.38 6.16 3.37
CA TYR A 18 0.23 5.64 4.58
C TYR A 18 1.52 6.39 4.86
N THR A 19 1.66 6.84 6.10
CA THR A 19 2.86 7.50 6.63
C THR A 19 3.31 6.78 7.89
N THR A 20 4.61 6.81 8.16
CA THR A 20 5.20 6.19 9.35
C THR A 20 6.26 7.09 9.96
N LYS A 21 6.27 7.18 11.28
CA LYS A 21 7.32 7.88 12.05
C LYS A 21 8.57 7.03 12.23
N SER A 22 8.49 5.71 11.98
CA SER A 22 9.63 4.80 12.13
C SER A 22 10.82 5.14 11.23
N CYS A 23 10.61 5.96 10.19
CA CYS A 23 11.68 6.45 9.33
C CYS A 23 12.60 7.49 10.01
N GLU A 24 12.21 8.11 11.13
CA GLU A 24 13.02 9.12 11.81
C GLU A 24 14.30 8.54 12.43
N GLY A 25 14.24 7.35 13.01
CA GLY A 25 15.40 6.61 13.56
C GLY A 25 15.95 5.52 12.65
N CYS A 26 15.57 5.49 11.37
CA CYS A 26 15.95 4.40 10.47
C CYS A 26 17.36 4.61 9.91
N SER A 27 18.30 3.71 10.24
CA SER A 27 19.69 3.71 9.74
C SER A 27 19.79 3.62 8.21
N LEU A 28 18.82 2.98 7.56
CA LEU A 28 18.77 2.81 6.10
C LEU A 28 18.02 3.94 5.38
N ARG A 29 17.57 4.97 6.11
CA ARG A 29 16.75 6.05 5.54
C ARG A 29 17.38 6.67 4.30
N ASN A 30 18.68 6.97 4.36
CA ASN A 30 19.43 7.60 3.28
C ASN A 30 19.43 6.76 1.98
N LYS A 31 19.24 5.44 2.08
CA LYS A 31 19.14 4.53 0.92
C LYS A 31 17.69 4.22 0.52
N CYS A 32 16.70 4.56 1.36
CA CYS A 32 15.30 4.17 1.19
C CYS A 32 14.40 5.31 0.72
N THR A 33 14.60 6.54 1.20
CA THR A 33 13.77 7.69 0.84
C THR A 33 14.50 9.02 1.07
N THR A 34 14.26 9.98 0.18
CA THR A 34 14.77 11.36 0.29
C THR A 34 13.82 12.29 1.06
N ASN A 35 12.64 11.82 1.46
CA ASN A 35 11.64 12.66 2.11
C ASN A 35 12.03 12.98 3.56
N LYS A 36 11.87 14.24 3.98
CA LYS A 36 12.13 14.77 5.32
C LYS A 36 11.31 14.14 6.45
N ARG A 37 10.14 13.57 6.18
CA ARG A 37 9.31 12.88 7.20
C ARG A 37 9.21 11.38 6.99
N GLY A 38 10.09 10.80 6.17
CA GLY A 38 10.08 9.37 5.88
C GLY A 38 9.24 9.00 4.67
N ARG A 39 9.17 7.69 4.40
CA ARG A 39 8.56 7.16 3.19
C ARG A 39 7.05 7.34 3.23
N ILE A 40 6.50 7.85 2.14
CA ILE A 40 5.06 7.91 1.89
C ILE A 40 4.71 6.76 0.95
N VAL A 41 3.72 5.96 1.33
CA VAL A 41 3.21 4.87 0.49
C VAL A 41 1.76 5.17 0.17
N GLU A 42 1.41 5.15 -1.11
CA GLU A 42 0.03 5.31 -1.58
C GLU A 42 -0.42 3.99 -2.19
N ARG A 43 -1.63 3.55 -1.84
CA ARG A 43 -2.24 2.35 -2.43
C ARG A 43 -3.68 2.63 -2.81
N SER A 44 -4.22 1.85 -3.74
CA SER A 44 -5.65 1.87 -4.03
C SER A 44 -6.46 1.58 -2.76
N ILE A 45 -7.63 2.18 -2.62
CA ILE A 45 -8.57 1.78 -1.55
C ILE A 45 -9.04 0.32 -1.69
N TYR A 46 -8.91 -0.25 -2.89
CA TYR A 46 -9.27 -1.63 -3.19
C TYR A 46 -8.10 -2.60 -3.03
N GLN A 47 -6.95 -2.15 -2.52
CA GLN A 47 -5.75 -2.98 -2.43
C GLN A 47 -6.02 -4.30 -1.69
N GLU A 48 -6.70 -4.25 -0.54
CA GLU A 48 -7.01 -5.43 0.27
C GLU A 48 -7.88 -6.44 -0.50
N ALA A 49 -8.88 -5.93 -1.25
CA ALA A 49 -9.75 -6.76 -2.08
C ALA A 49 -8.99 -7.39 -3.26
N ILE A 50 -8.06 -6.66 -3.87
CA ILE A 50 -7.20 -7.16 -4.95
C ILE A 50 -6.26 -8.26 -4.43
N GLU A 51 -5.63 -8.04 -3.27
CA GLU A 51 -4.73 -9.02 -2.65
C GLU A 51 -5.49 -10.29 -2.24
N ALA A 52 -6.69 -10.16 -1.68
CA ALA A 52 -7.56 -11.30 -1.38
C ALA A 52 -8.02 -12.03 -2.65
N ASN A 53 -8.31 -11.31 -3.73
CA ASN A 53 -8.65 -11.92 -5.01
C ASN A 53 -7.49 -12.69 -5.60
N LYS A 54 -6.29 -12.08 -5.62
CA LYS A 54 -5.07 -12.73 -6.08
C LYS A 54 -4.84 -14.04 -5.33
N LYS A 55 -4.96 -14.04 -4.01
CA LYS A 55 -4.83 -15.25 -3.20
C LYS A 55 -5.80 -16.35 -3.64
N ARG A 56 -7.08 -16.00 -3.86
CA ARG A 56 -8.09 -16.96 -4.36
C ARG A 56 -7.76 -17.53 -5.74
N VAL A 57 -7.25 -16.69 -6.66
CA VAL A 57 -6.83 -17.12 -8.00
C VAL A 57 -5.63 -18.06 -7.93
N ASP A 58 -4.66 -17.73 -7.08
CA ASP A 58 -3.45 -18.55 -6.88
C ASP A 58 -3.80 -19.90 -6.23
N GLU A 59 -4.78 -19.93 -5.32
CA GLU A 59 -5.25 -21.14 -4.63
C GLU A 59 -6.19 -22.01 -5.48
N ASN A 60 -6.95 -21.43 -6.41
CA ASN A 60 -7.91 -22.16 -7.26
C ASN A 60 -7.80 -21.73 -8.74
N PRO A 61 -6.69 -22.06 -9.42
CA PRO A 61 -6.44 -21.58 -10.77
C PRO A 61 -7.44 -22.14 -11.79
N GLU A 62 -7.90 -23.38 -11.64
CA GLU A 62 -8.82 -24.04 -12.58
C GLU A 62 -10.21 -23.37 -12.61
N TYR A 63 -10.71 -22.90 -11.47
CA TYR A 63 -11.98 -22.17 -11.40
C TYR A 63 -11.92 -20.77 -12.04
N TYR A 64 -10.76 -20.10 -11.99
CA TYR A 64 -10.59 -18.72 -12.46
C TYR A 64 -10.08 -18.60 -13.91
N LYS A 65 -9.69 -19.71 -14.54
CA LYS A 65 -9.12 -19.75 -15.91
C LYS A 65 -10.10 -20.26 -16.98
N LEU A 66 -11.35 -20.52 -16.61
CA LEU A 66 -12.40 -20.99 -17.52
C LEU A 66 -12.82 -19.91 -18.52
#